data_AF-A0A512B0D9-F1
#
_entry.id   AF-A0A512B0D9-F1
#
_cell.length_a   1.000
_cell.length_b   1.000
_cell.length_c   1.000
_cell.angle_alpha   90.00
_cell.angle_beta   90.00
_cell.angle_gamma   90.00
#
_symmetry.space_group_name_H-M   'P 1'
#
loop_
_entity.id
_entity.type
_entity.pdbx_description
1 polymer ?
#
loop_
_entity_poly.entity_id
_entity_poly.type
_entity_poly.pdbx_seq_one_letter_code
_entity_poly.pdbx_strand_id
1 'polypeptide(L)'
;MRKLSTTLSYILFWLFTLSYGKVTAQNAAPKTAPADTNFNLKNGDRVVFLGNSLFENDMPYGYLEFVLTTRWPNQNVTFRNIGWTGDTVWGEARSYISSPSAYDLLIEQLTKAQPTVVFISYGAIEAQEEEEGVARFKQGLNKLLDKIEQLGAKAILLSPIPMMTTETPTQVAPRNAMLELYATTIAKTAAERSQRYIDIYQPMLALNKQVKISDNGVHLNETGYYYLATTLEKGLGLTPRQDSAIINISKNAGESTAPVKIINAGKDKGQVTFTLEPEYLPLPLPQIAEGTADKAQLIKIPGLKKGIYTLTANDDQVITASAAQWKEGVAIRHGASFNQAAQLRDLIFKKNQLFFQQYRPQNRTYILGFRSHEQGRHVKGLEDLNIIIAWLEGQIALTRHPKPMVYQLTLVK
;
A
#
# COMPACT_ATOMS: atom_id res chain seq x y z
N MET A 1 84.13 5.02 -41.21
CA MET A 1 84.14 4.00 -40.15
C MET A 1 83.42 4.54 -38.91
N ARG A 2 82.55 3.71 -38.29
CA ARG A 2 81.78 3.90 -37.04
C ARG A 2 80.58 4.86 -37.13
N LYS A 3 79.41 4.38 -37.59
CA LYS A 3 78.30 3.70 -36.87
C LYS A 3 77.61 4.59 -35.83
N LEU A 4 76.52 5.24 -36.25
CA LEU A 4 75.44 5.72 -35.38
C LEU A 4 74.46 4.56 -35.14
N SER A 5 74.00 4.46 -33.89
CA SER A 5 73.08 3.45 -33.37
C SER A 5 71.64 3.79 -33.79
N THR A 6 70.99 2.87 -34.50
CA THR A 6 69.55 2.91 -34.81
C THR A 6 68.82 2.04 -33.80
N THR A 7 68.03 2.65 -32.91
CA THR A 7 67.11 1.94 -32.02
C THR A 7 65.88 1.51 -32.82
N LEU A 8 65.75 0.20 -33.05
CA LEU A 8 64.58 -0.42 -33.66
C LEU A 8 63.57 -0.77 -32.56
N SER A 9 62.44 -0.06 -32.53
CA SER A 9 61.28 -0.39 -31.69
C SER A 9 60.64 -1.69 -32.17
N TYR A 10 60.58 -2.71 -31.30
CA TYR A 10 59.72 -3.87 -31.51
C TYR A 10 58.36 -3.62 -30.85
N ILE A 11 57.34 -3.34 -31.66
CA ILE A 11 55.93 -3.38 -31.25
C ILE A 11 55.48 -4.84 -31.36
N LEU A 12 55.30 -5.49 -30.21
CA LEU A 12 54.74 -6.83 -30.12
C LEU A 12 53.20 -6.73 -30.23
N PHE A 13 52.64 -7.02 -31.40
CA PHE A 13 51.20 -7.15 -31.59
C PHE A 13 50.72 -8.46 -30.94
N TRP A 14 50.08 -8.37 -29.77
CA TRP A 14 49.26 -9.45 -29.23
C TRP A 14 47.91 -9.46 -29.94
N LEU A 15 47.71 -10.43 -30.82
CA LEU A 15 46.39 -10.80 -31.37
C LEU A 15 45.56 -11.44 -30.26
N PHE A 16 44.79 -10.63 -29.52
CA PHE A 16 43.66 -11.13 -28.75
C PHE A 16 42.54 -11.51 -29.73
N THR A 17 42.37 -12.82 -29.96
CA THR A 17 41.15 -13.35 -30.54
C THR A 17 40.01 -13.10 -29.55
N LEU A 18 39.17 -12.10 -29.82
CA LEU A 18 37.90 -11.93 -29.12
C LEU A 18 37.01 -13.13 -29.45
N SER A 19 36.93 -14.07 -28.53
CA SER A 19 35.85 -15.04 -28.48
C SER A 19 34.55 -14.25 -28.31
N TYR A 20 33.77 -14.10 -29.39
CA TYR A 20 32.39 -13.62 -29.30
C TYR A 20 31.60 -14.64 -28.47
N GLY A 21 31.55 -14.43 -27.16
CA GLY A 21 30.55 -15.05 -26.30
C GLY A 21 29.19 -14.65 -26.84
N LYS A 22 28.35 -15.64 -27.19
CA LYS A 22 26.96 -15.37 -27.52
C LYS A 22 26.34 -14.64 -26.34
N VAL A 23 26.01 -13.36 -26.54
CA VAL A 23 25.12 -12.62 -25.66
C VAL A 23 23.78 -13.35 -25.73
N THR A 24 23.51 -14.22 -24.77
CA THR A 24 22.17 -14.73 -24.55
C THR A 24 21.35 -13.56 -24.05
N ALA A 25 20.44 -13.09 -24.90
CA ALA A 25 19.43 -12.11 -24.53
C ALA A 25 18.81 -12.54 -23.20
N GLN A 26 18.86 -11.64 -22.22
CA GLN A 26 18.24 -11.78 -20.92
C GLN A 26 16.77 -12.16 -21.17
N ASN A 27 16.39 -13.37 -20.74
CA ASN A 27 15.01 -13.84 -20.85
C ASN A 27 14.10 -12.76 -20.27
N ALA A 28 13.09 -12.36 -21.05
CA ALA A 28 12.04 -11.48 -20.57
C ALA A 28 11.55 -11.97 -19.20
N ALA A 29 11.33 -11.04 -18.27
CA ALA A 29 10.77 -11.34 -16.96
C ALA A 29 9.57 -12.29 -17.14
N PRO A 30 9.46 -13.38 -16.34
CA PRO A 30 8.35 -14.29 -16.47
C PRO A 30 7.07 -13.49 -16.38
N LYS A 31 6.22 -13.59 -17.41
CA LYS A 31 4.84 -13.11 -17.34
C LYS A 31 4.25 -13.71 -16.08
N THR A 32 3.91 -12.85 -15.13
CA THR A 32 3.10 -13.19 -13.97
C THR A 32 1.94 -14.06 -14.46
N ALA A 33 1.78 -15.24 -13.85
CA ALA A 33 0.56 -16.01 -14.02
C ALA A 33 -0.63 -15.04 -13.79
N PRO A 34 -1.69 -15.08 -14.60
CA PRO A 34 -2.81 -14.18 -14.42
C PRO A 34 -3.26 -14.29 -12.98
N ALA A 35 -3.13 -13.18 -12.24
CA ALA A 35 -3.66 -13.06 -10.91
C ALA A 35 -5.10 -13.57 -10.99
N ASP A 36 -5.47 -14.56 -10.18
CA ASP A 36 -6.87 -14.91 -10.00
C ASP A 36 -7.59 -13.59 -9.73
N THR A 37 -8.36 -13.08 -10.69
CA THR A 37 -8.88 -11.70 -10.68
C THR A 37 -9.92 -11.53 -9.57
N ASN A 38 -10.28 -12.62 -8.91
CA ASN A 38 -11.31 -12.70 -7.89
C ASN A 38 -10.70 -12.70 -6.48
N PHE A 39 -9.75 -11.79 -6.19
CA PHE A 39 -9.40 -11.57 -4.79
C PHE A 39 -10.59 -11.01 -4.03
N ASN A 40 -11.05 -11.72 -3.01
CA ASN A 40 -12.18 -11.30 -2.19
C ASN A 40 -11.95 -11.71 -0.74
N LEU A 41 -12.12 -10.75 0.16
CA LEU A 41 -12.19 -11.04 1.59
C LEU A 41 -13.62 -11.44 1.96
N LYS A 42 -13.72 -12.41 2.87
CA LYS A 42 -14.96 -12.99 3.36
C LYS A 42 -15.24 -12.51 4.78
N ASN A 43 -16.51 -12.62 5.18
CA ASN A 43 -16.90 -12.36 6.56
C ASN A 43 -16.10 -13.26 7.52
N GLY A 44 -15.51 -12.67 8.55
CA GLY A 44 -14.68 -13.36 9.53
C GLY A 44 -13.22 -13.55 9.13
N ASP A 45 -12.78 -13.03 7.96
CA ASP A 45 -11.37 -13.06 7.59
C ASP A 45 -10.51 -12.26 8.57
N ARG A 46 -9.34 -12.83 8.88
CA ARG A 46 -8.34 -12.26 9.78
C ARG A 46 -7.08 -12.02 8.97
N VAL A 47 -6.90 -10.77 8.57
CA VAL A 47 -5.79 -10.33 7.72
C VAL A 47 -4.61 -9.95 8.59
N VAL A 48 -3.45 -10.55 8.31
CA VAL A 48 -2.19 -10.24 8.98
C VAL A 48 -1.23 -9.59 7.99
N PHE A 49 -0.70 -8.43 8.35
CA PHE A 49 0.45 -7.82 7.67
C PHE A 49 1.73 -8.27 8.38
N LEU A 50 2.52 -9.12 7.72
CA LEU A 50 3.73 -9.74 8.26
C LEU A 50 4.96 -9.34 7.41
N GLY A 51 5.97 -8.77 8.04
CA GLY A 51 7.13 -8.30 7.30
C GLY A 51 8.03 -7.40 8.12
N ASN A 52 8.79 -6.57 7.40
CA ASN A 52 9.70 -5.61 7.98
C ASN A 52 9.07 -4.21 8.14
N SER A 53 9.89 -3.16 8.01
CA SER A 53 9.48 -1.76 8.13
C SER A 53 8.43 -1.33 7.10
N LEU A 54 8.26 -2.02 5.97
CA LEU A 54 7.18 -1.71 5.02
C LEU A 54 5.80 -1.75 5.71
N PHE A 55 5.55 -2.74 6.57
CA PHE A 55 4.30 -2.82 7.30
C PHE A 55 4.34 -2.04 8.62
N GLU A 56 5.42 -2.13 9.40
CA GLU A 56 5.49 -1.43 10.69
C GLU A 56 5.29 0.10 10.51
N ASN A 57 5.89 0.69 9.48
CA ASN A 57 5.84 2.14 9.25
C ASN A 57 4.54 2.62 8.59
N ASP A 58 3.61 1.74 8.19
CA ASP A 58 2.25 2.16 7.82
C ASP A 58 1.43 2.55 9.05
N MET A 59 1.82 2.11 10.25
CA MET A 59 1.05 2.35 11.47
C MET A 59 0.64 3.81 11.70
N PRO A 60 1.52 4.83 11.53
CA PRO A 60 1.11 6.22 11.69
C PRO A 60 0.15 6.76 10.63
N TYR A 61 -0.04 6.01 9.53
CA TYR A 61 -0.81 6.44 8.37
C TYR A 61 -2.10 5.62 8.17
N GLY A 62 -2.04 4.30 8.34
CA GLY A 62 -3.16 3.38 8.29
C GLY A 62 -3.74 3.12 6.90
N TYR A 63 -2.99 3.38 5.82
CA TYR A 63 -3.53 3.33 4.46
C TYR A 63 -3.82 1.90 4.01
N LEU A 64 -3.00 0.93 4.39
CA LEU A 64 -3.15 -0.45 3.91
C LEU A 64 -4.42 -1.09 4.47
N GLU A 65 -4.68 -0.91 5.76
CA GLU A 65 -5.93 -1.36 6.37
C GLU A 65 -7.13 -0.56 5.86
N PHE A 66 -6.99 0.75 5.68
CA PHE A 66 -8.06 1.60 5.18
C PHE A 66 -8.58 1.11 3.82
N VAL A 67 -7.68 0.83 2.87
CA VAL A 67 -8.11 0.41 1.54
C VAL A 67 -8.84 -0.93 1.55
N LEU A 68 -8.36 -1.90 2.35
CA LEU A 68 -9.05 -3.19 2.45
C LEU A 68 -10.38 -3.04 3.18
N THR A 69 -10.42 -2.32 4.31
CA THR A 69 -11.65 -2.09 5.09
C THR A 69 -12.77 -1.49 4.27
N THR A 70 -12.44 -0.52 3.41
CA THR A 70 -13.42 0.20 2.60
C THR A 70 -13.86 -0.55 1.35
N ARG A 71 -13.13 -1.57 0.90
CA ARG A 71 -13.54 -2.42 -0.25
C ARG A 71 -14.55 -3.49 0.11
N TRP A 72 -14.52 -3.92 1.37
CA TRP A 72 -15.46 -4.91 1.89
C TRP A 72 -16.24 -4.35 3.08
N PRO A 73 -16.98 -3.24 2.90
CA PRO A 73 -17.67 -2.57 4.02
C PRO A 73 -18.72 -3.49 4.67
N ASN A 74 -19.24 -4.47 3.93
CA ASN A 74 -20.23 -5.42 4.42
C ASN A 74 -19.63 -6.68 5.08
N GLN A 75 -18.30 -6.84 5.09
CA GLN A 75 -17.64 -8.03 5.64
C GLN A 75 -17.00 -7.73 7.00
N ASN A 76 -17.20 -8.57 8.00
CA ASN A 76 -16.51 -8.43 9.28
C ASN A 76 -15.07 -8.96 9.17
N VAL A 77 -14.16 -8.14 8.64
CA VAL A 77 -12.73 -8.44 8.50
C VAL A 77 -11.96 -7.73 9.62
N THR A 78 -11.05 -8.44 10.28
CA THR A 78 -10.12 -7.86 11.27
C THR A 78 -8.69 -7.82 10.74
N PHE A 79 -7.91 -6.83 11.17
CA PHE A 79 -6.55 -6.60 10.69
C PHE A 79 -5.55 -6.59 11.84
N ARG A 80 -4.41 -7.26 11.67
CA ARG A 80 -3.30 -7.24 12.62
C ARG A 80 -2.02 -6.93 11.88
N ASN A 81 -1.32 -5.87 12.28
CA ASN A 81 -0.02 -5.52 11.74
C ASN A 81 1.07 -5.99 12.71
N ILE A 82 1.79 -7.03 12.32
CA ILE A 82 2.90 -7.60 13.09
C ILE A 82 4.24 -7.42 12.35
N GLY A 83 4.31 -6.38 11.50
CA GLY A 83 5.55 -5.88 10.94
C GLY A 83 6.57 -5.57 12.04
N TRP A 84 7.86 -5.73 11.72
CA TRP A 84 8.94 -5.46 12.65
C TRP A 84 10.14 -4.86 11.91
N THR A 85 10.51 -3.62 12.22
CA THR A 85 11.63 -2.96 11.51
C THR A 85 12.94 -3.74 11.65
N GLY A 86 13.63 -3.94 10.52
CA GLY A 86 14.89 -4.70 10.44
C GLY A 86 14.71 -6.22 10.37
N ASP A 87 13.48 -6.71 10.38
CA ASP A 87 13.20 -8.15 10.39
C ASP A 87 13.48 -8.83 9.05
N THR A 88 13.90 -10.09 9.12
CA THR A 88 14.04 -11.01 7.98
C THR A 88 12.98 -12.10 8.06
N VAL A 89 12.88 -12.93 7.02
CA VAL A 89 12.01 -14.10 7.00
C VAL A 89 12.30 -15.11 8.12
N TRP A 90 13.46 -14.98 8.78
CA TRP A 90 13.88 -15.77 9.94
C TRP A 90 13.53 -15.13 11.29
N GLY A 91 12.92 -13.94 11.30
CA GLY A 91 12.53 -13.27 12.54
C GLY A 91 13.68 -12.58 13.27
N GLU A 92 14.84 -12.37 12.64
CA GLU A 92 16.10 -12.00 13.32
C GLU A 92 16.00 -10.73 14.18
N ALA A 93 15.22 -9.72 13.78
CA ALA A 93 15.04 -8.51 14.58
C ALA A 93 14.21 -8.75 15.85
N ARG A 94 13.59 -9.93 15.98
CA ARG A 94 12.83 -10.40 17.14
C ARG A 94 13.70 -11.19 18.12
N SER A 95 14.99 -11.36 17.81
CA SER A 95 15.93 -12.13 18.63
C SER A 95 16.04 -11.62 20.06
N TYR A 96 16.26 -12.55 20.98
CA TYR A 96 16.39 -12.29 22.41
C TYR A 96 17.50 -13.12 23.03
N ILE A 97 18.02 -12.67 24.18
CA ILE A 97 19.06 -13.38 24.93
C ILE A 97 18.59 -14.76 25.41
N SER A 98 17.28 -14.95 25.60
CA SER A 98 16.66 -16.20 26.04
C SER A 98 15.65 -16.72 25.02
N SER A 99 15.15 -17.96 25.24
CA SER A 99 13.97 -18.47 24.54
C SER A 99 12.77 -17.51 24.62
N PRO A 100 11.84 -17.55 23.64
CA PRO A 100 11.91 -18.33 22.38
C PRO A 100 13.00 -17.82 21.43
N SER A 101 13.43 -18.65 20.48
CA SER A 101 14.31 -18.18 19.40
C SER A 101 13.61 -17.10 18.57
N ALA A 102 14.38 -16.34 17.79
CA ALA A 102 13.86 -15.28 16.92
C ALA A 102 12.73 -15.78 15.99
N TYR A 103 12.96 -16.94 15.36
CA TYR A 103 11.97 -17.57 14.49
C TYR A 103 10.80 -18.16 15.26
N ASP A 104 11.02 -18.79 16.41
CA ASP A 104 9.92 -19.31 17.22
C ASP A 104 8.99 -18.19 17.69
N LEU A 105 9.55 -17.01 18.02
CA LEU A 105 8.76 -15.84 18.38
C LEU A 105 7.94 -15.30 17.21
N LEU A 106 8.52 -15.24 16.01
CA LEU A 106 7.79 -14.90 14.78
C LEU A 106 6.57 -15.83 14.61
N ILE A 107 6.78 -17.14 14.72
CA ILE A 107 5.73 -18.14 14.52
C ILE A 107 4.69 -18.11 15.64
N GLU A 108 5.09 -17.88 16.90
CA GLU A 108 4.17 -17.70 18.02
C GLU A 108 3.23 -16.51 17.78
N GLN A 109 3.80 -15.36 17.41
CA GLN A 109 3.03 -14.14 17.14
C GLN A 109 2.07 -14.30 15.96
N LEU A 110 2.54 -14.94 14.87
CA LEU A 110 1.69 -15.27 13.72
C LEU A 110 0.57 -16.23 14.12
N THR A 111 0.88 -17.28 14.89
CA THR A 111 -0.11 -18.27 15.34
C THR A 111 -1.16 -17.63 16.25
N LYS A 112 -0.74 -16.75 17.17
CA LYS A 112 -1.63 -16.01 18.08
C LYS A 112 -2.59 -15.08 17.33
N ALA A 113 -2.17 -14.52 16.19
CA ALA A 113 -3.04 -13.71 15.34
C ALA A 113 -4.11 -14.52 14.59
N GLN A 114 -4.00 -15.86 14.57
CA GLN A 114 -4.93 -16.79 13.93
C GLN A 114 -5.30 -16.39 12.48
N PRO A 115 -4.34 -16.08 11.58
CA PRO A 115 -4.65 -15.53 10.27
C PRO A 115 -5.58 -16.44 9.44
N THR A 116 -6.35 -15.84 8.54
CA THR A 116 -6.91 -16.53 7.35
C THR A 116 -6.26 -16.02 6.06
N VAL A 117 -5.70 -14.81 6.08
CA VAL A 117 -4.94 -14.22 4.98
C VAL A 117 -3.71 -13.52 5.55
N VAL A 118 -2.53 -13.75 4.95
CA VAL A 118 -1.26 -13.13 5.37
C VAL A 118 -0.64 -12.41 4.18
N PHE A 119 -0.51 -11.09 4.28
CA PHE A 119 0.33 -10.31 3.38
C PHE A 119 1.77 -10.35 3.89
N ILE A 120 2.71 -10.73 3.02
CA ILE A 120 4.12 -10.96 3.37
C ILE A 120 5.00 -9.93 2.66
N SER A 121 5.85 -9.22 3.42
CA SER A 121 6.85 -8.29 2.89
C SER A 121 8.21 -8.54 3.55
N TYR A 122 9.02 -9.38 2.90
CA TYR A 122 10.40 -9.69 3.25
C TYR A 122 11.29 -9.63 1.99
N GLY A 123 12.60 -9.79 2.15
CA GLY A 123 13.58 -9.75 1.06
C GLY A 123 14.36 -8.43 0.98
N ALA A 124 13.84 -7.34 1.57
CA ALA A 124 14.53 -6.04 1.53
C ALA A 124 15.77 -6.00 2.44
N ILE A 125 15.73 -6.69 3.59
CA ILE A 125 16.87 -6.79 4.50
C ILE A 125 17.83 -7.86 3.98
N GLU A 126 17.29 -9.02 3.57
CA GLU A 126 18.06 -10.14 3.05
C GLU A 126 18.83 -9.79 1.78
N ALA A 127 18.36 -8.84 0.96
CA ALA A 127 19.12 -8.31 -0.16
C ALA A 127 20.47 -7.67 0.22
N GLN A 128 20.77 -7.43 1.51
CA GLN A 128 22.12 -7.05 2.00
C GLN A 128 23.11 -8.22 1.99
N GLU A 129 22.62 -9.45 1.97
CA GLU A 129 23.43 -10.66 1.81
C GLU A 129 23.68 -10.98 0.32
N GLU A 130 23.34 -10.05 -0.58
CA GLU A 130 23.59 -10.12 -2.03
C GLU A 130 23.11 -11.46 -2.64
N GLU A 131 23.84 -12.01 -3.61
CA GLU A 131 23.49 -13.25 -4.29
C GLU A 131 23.62 -14.47 -3.37
N GLU A 132 24.57 -14.43 -2.44
CA GLU A 132 24.89 -15.50 -1.48
C GLU A 132 23.71 -15.79 -0.54
N GLY A 133 22.95 -14.76 -0.16
CA GLY A 133 21.78 -14.89 0.73
C GLY A 133 20.55 -15.50 0.08
N VAL A 134 20.48 -15.58 -1.26
CA VAL A 134 19.25 -15.97 -1.99
C VAL A 134 18.79 -17.37 -1.61
N ALA A 135 19.72 -18.32 -1.46
CA ALA A 135 19.38 -19.70 -1.09
C ALA A 135 18.77 -19.79 0.31
N ARG A 136 19.39 -19.11 1.28
CA ARG A 136 18.92 -19.02 2.68
C ARG A 136 17.57 -18.33 2.76
N PHE A 137 17.38 -17.25 2.01
CA PHE A 137 16.11 -16.54 1.93
C PHE A 137 15.00 -17.42 1.34
N LYS A 138 15.25 -18.09 0.20
CA LYS A 138 14.26 -19.00 -0.42
C LYS A 138 13.85 -20.12 0.54
N GLN A 139 14.79 -20.68 1.30
CA GLN A 139 14.51 -21.68 2.32
C GLN A 139 13.60 -21.12 3.43
N GLY A 140 13.94 -19.95 3.98
CA GLY A 140 13.15 -19.32 5.03
C GLY A 140 11.74 -18.94 4.57
N LEU A 141 11.62 -18.41 3.35
CA LEU A 141 10.34 -18.09 2.73
C LEU A 141 9.46 -19.34 2.57
N ASN A 142 10.01 -20.44 2.05
CA ASN A 142 9.26 -21.70 1.96
C ASN A 142 8.82 -22.20 3.33
N LYS A 143 9.70 -22.19 4.33
CA LYS A 143 9.37 -22.61 5.70
C LYS A 143 8.25 -21.77 6.32
N LEU A 144 8.28 -20.44 6.11
CA LEU A 144 7.21 -19.55 6.55
C LEU A 144 5.89 -19.84 5.84
N LEU A 145 5.92 -20.08 4.51
CA LEU A 145 4.73 -20.43 3.73
C LEU A 145 4.14 -21.77 4.19
N ASP A 146 4.96 -22.79 4.46
CA ASP A 146 4.51 -24.06 5.05
C ASP A 146 3.75 -23.83 6.36
N LYS A 147 4.26 -22.93 7.22
CA LYS A 147 3.59 -22.61 8.48
C LYS A 147 2.26 -21.90 8.27
N ILE A 148 2.19 -20.95 7.34
CA ILE A 148 0.94 -20.22 7.01
C ILE A 148 -0.12 -21.20 6.48
N GLU A 149 0.29 -22.13 5.61
CA GLU A 149 -0.58 -23.19 5.09
C GLU A 149 -1.05 -24.14 6.20
N GLN A 150 -0.18 -24.52 7.13
CA GLN A 150 -0.55 -25.32 8.30
C GLN A 150 -1.60 -24.62 9.19
N LEU A 151 -1.57 -23.29 9.26
CA LEU A 151 -2.58 -22.50 9.98
C LEU A 151 -3.90 -22.36 9.20
N GLY A 152 -3.99 -22.91 7.98
CA GLY A 152 -5.16 -22.79 7.11
C GLY A 152 -5.32 -21.42 6.46
N ALA A 153 -4.25 -20.62 6.42
CA ALA A 153 -4.26 -19.27 5.88
C ALA A 153 -3.73 -19.21 4.44
N LYS A 154 -4.16 -18.19 3.69
CA LYS A 154 -3.64 -17.89 2.34
C LYS A 154 -2.52 -16.86 2.41
N ALA A 155 -1.43 -17.06 1.66
CA ALA A 155 -0.35 -16.10 1.58
C ALA A 155 -0.51 -15.18 0.35
N ILE A 156 -0.15 -13.91 0.52
CA ILE A 156 -0.01 -12.93 -0.56
C ILE A 156 1.37 -12.32 -0.41
N LEU A 157 2.25 -12.59 -1.36
CA LEU A 157 3.64 -12.14 -1.32
C LEU A 157 3.77 -10.80 -2.04
N LEU A 158 4.38 -9.83 -1.38
CA LEU A 158 4.76 -8.55 -1.97
C LEU A 158 6.24 -8.58 -2.33
N SER A 159 6.61 -7.93 -3.44
CA SER A 159 8.02 -7.61 -3.69
C SER A 159 8.55 -6.62 -2.65
N PRO A 160 9.88 -6.49 -2.48
CA PRO A 160 10.47 -5.32 -1.84
C PRO A 160 10.11 -4.03 -2.59
N ILE A 161 10.24 -2.89 -1.92
CA ILE A 161 10.26 -1.56 -2.56
C ILE A 161 11.69 -1.19 -2.96
N PRO A 162 11.89 -0.33 -3.98
CA PRO A 162 13.22 0.15 -4.35
C PRO A 162 13.82 1.04 -3.27
N MET A 163 15.14 1.18 -3.28
CA MET A 163 15.82 2.29 -2.64
C MET A 163 15.56 3.57 -3.46
N MET A 164 15.15 4.62 -2.77
CA MET A 164 14.58 5.88 -3.30
C MET A 164 15.51 7.10 -3.08
N THR A 165 16.73 6.90 -2.58
CA THR A 165 17.57 7.94 -1.95
C THR A 165 18.12 9.03 -2.88
N THR A 166 18.61 10.11 -2.25
CA THR A 166 19.33 11.25 -2.83
C THR A 166 20.86 11.06 -2.91
N GLU A 167 21.39 9.88 -2.58
CA GLU A 167 22.82 9.56 -2.72
C GLU A 167 23.24 9.44 -4.20
N THR A 168 24.56 9.39 -4.45
CA THR A 168 25.09 9.30 -5.81
C THR A 168 24.60 8.02 -6.51
N PRO A 169 24.22 8.08 -7.80
CA PRO A 169 23.68 6.94 -8.55
C PRO A 169 24.53 5.66 -8.51
N THR A 170 25.84 5.79 -8.26
CA THR A 170 26.81 4.68 -8.18
C THR A 170 26.59 3.75 -7.00
N GLN A 171 25.90 4.18 -5.93
CA GLN A 171 25.60 3.34 -4.76
C GLN A 171 24.18 2.74 -4.81
N VAL A 172 23.24 3.43 -5.47
CA VAL A 172 21.83 3.01 -5.53
C VAL A 172 21.60 1.87 -6.52
N ALA A 173 22.25 1.91 -7.69
CA ALA A 173 21.99 0.93 -8.74
C ALA A 173 22.33 -0.52 -8.33
N PRO A 174 23.50 -0.81 -7.70
CA PRO A 174 23.80 -2.16 -7.22
C PRO A 174 22.80 -2.64 -6.17
N ARG A 175 22.38 -1.75 -5.26
CA ARG A 175 21.39 -2.07 -4.22
C ARG A 175 20.03 -2.44 -4.81
N ASN A 176 19.57 -1.65 -5.77
CA ASN A 176 18.31 -1.92 -6.48
C ASN A 176 18.39 -3.19 -7.32
N ALA A 177 19.54 -3.51 -7.92
CA ALA A 177 19.74 -4.80 -8.60
C ALA A 177 19.54 -5.99 -7.65
N MET A 178 20.05 -5.92 -6.41
CA MET A 178 19.80 -6.95 -5.40
C MET A 178 18.32 -7.00 -4.97
N LEU A 179 17.67 -5.86 -4.80
CA LEU A 179 16.22 -5.84 -4.48
C LEU A 179 15.38 -6.48 -5.60
N GLU A 180 15.73 -6.27 -6.87
CA GLU A 180 15.08 -6.92 -8.02
C GLU A 180 15.35 -8.42 -8.09
N LEU A 181 16.56 -8.85 -7.74
CA LEU A 181 16.89 -10.28 -7.62
C LEU A 181 16.00 -10.96 -6.56
N TYR A 182 15.84 -10.36 -5.39
CA TYR A 182 14.97 -10.90 -4.34
C TYR A 182 13.50 -10.83 -4.72
N ALA A 183 13.04 -9.75 -5.37
CA ALA A 183 11.70 -9.66 -5.94
C ALA A 183 11.44 -10.81 -6.93
N THR A 184 12.41 -11.12 -7.79
CA THR A 184 12.33 -12.23 -8.75
C THR A 184 12.28 -13.58 -8.04
N THR A 185 13.08 -13.79 -6.99
CA THR A 185 13.04 -15.02 -6.18
C THR A 185 11.68 -15.19 -5.49
N ILE A 186 11.09 -14.11 -4.97
CA ILE A 186 9.74 -14.10 -4.38
C ILE A 186 8.70 -14.49 -5.42
N ALA A 187 8.72 -13.84 -6.59
CA ALA A 187 7.79 -14.12 -7.69
C ALA A 187 7.86 -15.59 -8.14
N LYS A 188 9.08 -16.14 -8.32
CA LYS A 188 9.28 -17.54 -8.67
C LYS A 188 8.75 -18.48 -7.59
N THR A 189 9.05 -18.22 -6.32
CA THR A 189 8.57 -19.04 -5.19
C THR A 189 7.04 -18.99 -5.08
N ALA A 190 6.42 -17.82 -5.29
CA ALA A 190 4.96 -17.70 -5.28
C ALA A 190 4.34 -18.51 -6.42
N ALA A 191 4.91 -18.46 -7.64
CA ALA A 191 4.45 -19.26 -8.76
C ALA A 191 4.60 -20.78 -8.51
N GLU A 192 5.77 -21.22 -8.02
CA GLU A 192 6.03 -22.61 -7.64
C GLU A 192 5.00 -23.14 -6.62
N ARG A 193 4.53 -22.27 -5.72
CA ARG A 193 3.54 -22.61 -4.68
C ARG A 193 2.11 -22.21 -5.00
N SER A 194 1.84 -21.73 -6.22
CA SER A 194 0.52 -21.21 -6.61
C SER A 194 -0.05 -20.17 -5.63
N GLN A 195 0.82 -19.37 -5.01
CA GLN A 195 0.47 -18.25 -4.14
C GLN A 195 0.39 -16.96 -4.96
N ARG A 196 -0.44 -16.01 -4.49
CA ARG A 196 -0.53 -14.69 -5.14
C ARG A 196 0.75 -13.91 -4.89
N TYR A 197 1.27 -13.29 -5.95
CA TYR A 197 2.36 -12.33 -5.90
C TYR A 197 1.89 -10.97 -6.40
N ILE A 198 2.28 -9.89 -5.72
CA ILE A 198 2.04 -8.51 -6.13
C ILE A 198 3.40 -7.81 -6.24
N ASP A 199 3.74 -7.40 -7.45
CA ASP A 199 4.88 -6.53 -7.69
C ASP A 199 4.55 -5.10 -7.28
N ILE A 200 5.18 -4.65 -6.19
CA ILE A 200 5.14 -3.26 -5.73
C ILE A 200 6.45 -2.53 -6.06
N TYR A 201 7.49 -3.22 -6.54
CA TYR A 201 8.80 -2.63 -6.82
C TYR A 201 8.71 -1.67 -8.01
N GLN A 202 8.26 -2.18 -9.17
CA GLN A 202 8.23 -1.39 -10.41
C GLN A 202 7.31 -0.16 -10.31
N PRO A 203 6.09 -0.26 -9.75
CA PRO A 203 5.22 0.91 -9.56
C PRO A 203 5.87 1.98 -8.67
N MET A 204 6.51 1.57 -7.57
CA MET A 204 7.13 2.51 -6.63
C MET A 204 8.40 3.14 -7.21
N LEU A 205 9.17 2.40 -8.01
CA LEU A 205 10.34 2.92 -8.72
C LEU A 205 9.96 3.99 -9.75
N ALA A 206 8.87 3.76 -10.50
CA ALA A 206 8.36 4.73 -11.46
C ALA A 206 7.83 5.99 -10.77
N LEU A 207 7.13 5.82 -9.65
CA LEU A 207 6.55 6.89 -8.86
C LEU A 207 7.63 7.80 -8.22
N ASN A 208 8.73 7.21 -7.74
CA ASN A 208 9.81 7.95 -7.10
C ASN A 208 10.44 9.03 -8.01
N LYS A 209 10.30 8.90 -9.34
CA LYS A 209 10.76 9.90 -10.31
C LYS A 209 9.87 11.14 -10.42
N GLN A 210 8.65 11.06 -9.87
CA GLN A 210 7.60 12.06 -10.07
C GLN A 210 7.22 12.76 -8.77
N VAL A 211 7.23 12.04 -7.65
CA VAL A 211 6.76 12.52 -6.35
C VAL A 211 7.72 12.07 -5.26
N LYS A 212 7.97 12.92 -4.27
CA LYS A 212 8.76 12.55 -3.10
C LYS A 212 7.98 11.58 -2.21
N ILE A 213 8.30 10.30 -2.30
CA ILE A 213 7.63 9.21 -1.57
C ILE A 213 8.43 8.67 -0.38
N SER A 214 9.63 9.21 -0.14
CA SER A 214 10.50 8.86 0.97
C SER A 214 11.32 10.07 1.43
N ASP A 215 11.54 10.20 2.74
CA ASP A 215 12.39 11.25 3.31
C ASP A 215 13.83 10.80 3.55
N ASN A 216 14.06 9.49 3.73
CA ASN A 216 15.39 8.91 3.99
C ASN A 216 15.86 7.97 2.88
N GLY A 217 15.11 7.88 1.78
CA GLY A 217 15.45 7.03 0.64
C GLY A 217 15.24 5.53 0.84
N VAL A 218 14.72 5.09 1.97
CA VAL A 218 14.49 3.66 2.28
C VAL A 218 13.06 3.40 2.69
N HIS A 219 12.51 4.25 3.55
CA HIS A 219 11.18 4.11 4.13
C HIS A 219 10.18 5.05 3.46
N LEU A 220 8.97 4.57 3.20
CA LEU A 220 7.92 5.38 2.63
C LEU A 220 7.47 6.47 3.62
N ASN A 221 7.19 7.66 3.12
CA ASN A 221 6.46 8.70 3.85
C ASN A 221 4.94 8.53 3.62
N GLU A 222 4.11 9.43 4.16
CA GLU A 222 2.64 9.37 4.01
C GLU A 222 2.22 9.27 2.54
N THR A 223 2.86 10.06 1.66
CA THR A 223 2.57 10.06 0.22
C THR A 223 2.95 8.73 -0.41
N GLY A 224 4.08 8.14 -0.02
CA GLY A 224 4.47 6.79 -0.44
C GLY A 224 3.43 5.73 -0.06
N TYR A 225 2.90 5.76 1.16
CA TYR A 225 1.86 4.83 1.61
C TYR A 225 0.51 5.04 0.91
N TYR A 226 0.13 6.29 0.64
CA TYR A 226 -1.04 6.61 -0.18
C TYR A 226 -0.98 5.90 -1.54
N TYR A 227 0.15 6.00 -2.25
CA TYR A 227 0.32 5.34 -3.54
C TYR A 227 0.51 3.83 -3.42
N LEU A 228 1.22 3.34 -2.41
CA LEU A 228 1.35 1.91 -2.14
C LEU A 228 -0.03 1.25 -1.97
N ALA A 229 -0.95 1.90 -1.27
CA ALA A 229 -2.30 1.40 -1.09
C ALA A 229 -3.02 1.27 -2.45
N THR A 230 -2.90 2.25 -3.34
CA THR A 230 -3.48 2.15 -4.70
C THR A 230 -2.81 1.08 -5.56
N THR A 231 -1.49 0.90 -5.42
CA THR A 231 -0.75 -0.18 -6.09
C THR A 231 -1.19 -1.55 -5.59
N LEU A 232 -1.42 -1.69 -4.28
CA LEU A 232 -1.91 -2.93 -3.66
C LEU A 232 -3.29 -3.30 -4.21
N GLU A 233 -4.23 -2.34 -4.24
CA GLU A 233 -5.57 -2.58 -4.81
C GLU A 233 -5.50 -3.06 -6.26
N LYS A 234 -4.66 -2.42 -7.09
CA LYS A 234 -4.43 -2.84 -8.48
C LYS A 234 -3.83 -4.25 -8.55
N GLY A 235 -2.85 -4.55 -7.70
CA GLY A 235 -2.22 -5.88 -7.63
C GLY A 235 -3.16 -7.00 -7.18
N LEU A 236 -4.18 -6.65 -6.39
CA LEU A 236 -5.27 -7.55 -6.01
C LEU A 236 -6.31 -7.73 -7.13
N GLY A 237 -6.20 -6.98 -8.23
CA GLY A 237 -7.17 -7.02 -9.33
C GLY A 237 -8.44 -6.23 -9.06
N LEU A 238 -8.44 -5.33 -8.07
CA LEU A 238 -9.61 -4.52 -7.74
C LEU A 238 -9.78 -3.38 -8.75
N THR A 239 -11.04 -3.05 -9.04
CA THR A 239 -11.39 -1.91 -9.91
C THR A 239 -10.86 -0.61 -9.30
N PRO A 240 -10.44 0.39 -10.10
CA PRO A 240 -10.07 1.69 -9.55
C PRO A 240 -11.19 2.30 -8.69
N ARG A 241 -10.84 2.98 -7.59
CA ARG A 241 -11.83 3.69 -6.74
C ARG A 241 -12.48 4.90 -7.43
N GLN A 242 -11.82 5.41 -8.46
CA GLN A 242 -12.10 6.69 -9.06
C GLN A 242 -12.77 6.49 -10.40
N ASP A 243 -14.09 6.59 -10.38
CA ASP A 243 -14.85 6.89 -11.58
C ASP A 243 -15.34 8.34 -11.49
N SER A 244 -15.23 9.08 -12.59
CA SER A 244 -15.83 10.41 -12.67
C SER A 244 -17.35 10.28 -12.58
N ALA A 245 -17.98 11.04 -11.68
CA ALA A 245 -19.42 11.16 -11.63
C ALA A 245 -19.87 12.11 -12.76
N ILE A 246 -20.63 11.62 -13.74
CA ILE A 246 -21.09 12.40 -14.89
C ILE A 246 -22.60 12.61 -14.80
N ILE A 247 -23.01 13.88 -14.89
CA ILE A 247 -24.41 14.32 -14.86
C ILE A 247 -24.69 15.13 -16.13
N ASN A 248 -25.32 14.50 -17.12
CA ASN A 248 -25.69 15.17 -18.35
C ASN A 248 -26.98 15.97 -18.13
N ILE A 249 -26.91 17.29 -18.30
CA ILE A 249 -28.08 18.18 -18.19
C ILE A 249 -28.53 18.58 -19.60
N SER A 250 -29.80 18.35 -19.92
CA SER A 250 -30.43 18.82 -21.16
C SER A 250 -31.60 19.77 -20.85
N LYS A 251 -32.17 20.42 -21.89
CA LYS A 251 -33.29 21.36 -21.72
C LYS A 251 -34.51 20.74 -21.01
N ASN A 252 -34.75 19.43 -21.17
CA ASN A 252 -36.00 18.78 -20.75
C ASN A 252 -35.79 17.63 -19.74
N ALA A 253 -34.56 17.18 -19.52
CA ALA A 253 -34.23 16.06 -18.64
C ALA A 253 -32.75 16.09 -18.21
N GLY A 254 -32.44 15.38 -17.13
CA GLY A 254 -31.06 15.06 -16.76
C GLY A 254 -30.86 13.55 -16.83
N GLU A 255 -29.68 13.12 -17.26
CA GLU A 255 -29.27 11.72 -17.28
C GLU A 255 -27.97 11.56 -16.51
N SER A 256 -27.88 10.52 -15.68
CA SER A 256 -26.66 10.17 -14.94
C SER A 256 -26.48 8.67 -14.88
N THR A 257 -25.25 8.23 -14.70
CA THR A 257 -24.94 6.85 -14.34
C THR A 257 -24.64 6.75 -12.85
N ALA A 258 -24.75 5.56 -12.28
CA ALA A 258 -24.23 5.30 -10.93
C ALA A 258 -22.76 5.79 -10.85
N PRO A 259 -22.34 6.39 -9.72
CA PRO A 259 -23.03 6.47 -8.44
C PRO A 259 -23.98 7.68 -8.26
N VAL A 260 -24.41 8.36 -9.33
CA VAL A 260 -25.26 9.56 -9.21
C VAL A 260 -26.74 9.28 -9.51
N LYS A 261 -27.63 9.81 -8.67
CA LYS A 261 -29.08 9.90 -8.91
C LYS A 261 -29.53 11.35 -8.93
N ILE A 262 -30.08 11.81 -10.05
CA ILE A 262 -30.60 13.18 -10.18
C ILE A 262 -31.95 13.29 -9.44
N ILE A 263 -32.07 14.28 -8.56
CA ILE A 263 -33.34 14.64 -7.89
C ILE A 263 -34.04 15.75 -8.67
N ASN A 264 -33.27 16.77 -9.10
CA ASN A 264 -33.76 17.89 -9.90
C ASN A 264 -32.72 18.26 -10.97
N ALA A 265 -33.14 18.31 -12.24
CA ALA A 265 -32.28 18.66 -13.37
C ALA A 265 -32.20 20.18 -13.67
N GLY A 266 -32.70 21.04 -12.77
CA GLY A 266 -32.58 22.50 -12.89
C GLY A 266 -33.59 23.19 -13.80
N LYS A 267 -34.78 22.60 -14.00
CA LYS A 267 -35.85 23.15 -14.86
C LYS A 267 -36.32 24.55 -14.44
N ASP A 268 -36.38 24.83 -13.14
CA ASP A 268 -37.10 26.01 -12.64
C ASP A 268 -36.26 27.16 -12.12
N LYS A 269 -34.92 27.06 -12.05
CA LYS A 269 -34.05 28.10 -11.44
C LYS A 269 -32.55 27.97 -11.73
N GLY A 270 -32.14 27.07 -12.64
CA GLY A 270 -30.71 26.78 -12.86
C GLY A 270 -30.05 26.07 -11.68
N GLN A 271 -30.84 25.37 -10.86
CA GLN A 271 -30.42 24.68 -9.65
C GLN A 271 -30.54 23.17 -9.82
N VAL A 272 -29.41 22.48 -9.91
CA VAL A 272 -29.36 21.01 -10.10
C VAL A 272 -29.17 20.35 -8.74
N THR A 273 -30.02 19.39 -8.39
CA THR A 273 -29.91 18.63 -7.14
C THR A 273 -29.75 17.15 -7.46
N PHE A 274 -28.78 16.49 -6.83
CA PHE A 274 -28.49 15.08 -7.06
C PHE A 274 -27.95 14.42 -5.80
N THR A 275 -28.12 13.10 -5.70
CA THR A 275 -27.48 12.27 -4.67
C THR A 275 -26.26 11.60 -5.27
N LEU A 276 -25.15 11.61 -4.55
CA LEU A 276 -23.98 10.77 -4.80
C LEU A 276 -24.00 9.58 -3.83
N GLU A 277 -24.03 8.36 -4.38
CA GLU A 277 -24.07 7.09 -3.64
C GLU A 277 -22.78 6.29 -3.93
N PRO A 278 -21.62 6.73 -3.39
CA PRO A 278 -20.36 6.10 -3.72
C PRO A 278 -20.30 4.67 -3.20
N GLU A 279 -19.78 3.75 -4.00
CA GLU A 279 -19.58 2.35 -3.60
C GLU A 279 -18.54 2.22 -2.48
N TYR A 280 -17.54 3.11 -2.47
CA TYR A 280 -16.44 3.13 -1.51
C TYR A 280 -16.19 4.53 -0.98
N LEU A 281 -15.68 4.62 0.25
CA LEU A 281 -15.16 5.89 0.77
C LEU A 281 -13.93 6.33 -0.05
N PRO A 282 -13.76 7.65 -0.27
CA PRO A 282 -12.59 8.17 -0.95
C PRO A 282 -11.33 7.85 -0.13
N LEU A 283 -10.22 7.59 -0.82
CA LEU A 283 -8.91 7.46 -0.17
C LEU A 283 -8.49 8.85 0.35
N PRO A 284 -8.26 9.03 1.66
CA PRO A 284 -7.82 10.32 2.20
C PRO A 284 -6.53 10.76 1.52
N LEU A 285 -6.46 12.01 1.08
CA LEU A 285 -5.23 12.54 0.51
C LEU A 285 -4.17 12.71 1.62
N PRO A 286 -2.89 12.46 1.32
CA PRO A 286 -1.82 12.77 2.25
C PRO A 286 -1.74 14.30 2.45
N GLN A 287 -1.06 14.75 3.52
CA GLN A 287 -0.68 16.16 3.58
C GLN A 287 0.15 16.48 2.33
N ILE A 288 -0.30 17.48 1.56
CA ILE A 288 0.13 17.70 0.17
C ILE A 288 1.65 17.87 0.11
N ALA A 289 2.36 16.83 -0.35
CA ALA A 289 3.73 16.94 -0.83
C ALA A 289 3.71 17.52 -2.25
N GLU A 290 4.66 18.39 -2.58
CA GLU A 290 4.83 18.92 -3.94
C GLU A 290 4.83 17.77 -4.97
N GLY A 291 4.07 17.95 -6.07
CA GLY A 291 3.99 16.98 -7.15
C GLY A 291 3.01 15.81 -6.94
N THR A 292 2.36 15.68 -5.78
CA THR A 292 1.33 14.64 -5.56
C THR A 292 0.22 14.78 -6.59
N ALA A 293 0.14 13.82 -7.52
CA ALA A 293 -0.84 13.83 -8.59
C ALA A 293 -2.24 13.82 -7.99
N ASP A 294 -3.04 14.82 -8.37
CA ASP A 294 -4.40 14.91 -7.88
C ASP A 294 -5.25 13.79 -8.46
N LYS A 295 -5.58 12.84 -7.60
CA LYS A 295 -6.49 11.74 -7.91
C LYS A 295 -7.84 11.97 -7.21
N ALA A 296 -8.28 13.22 -7.14
CA ALA A 296 -9.60 13.56 -6.59
C ALA A 296 -10.73 12.99 -7.44
N GLN A 297 -11.89 12.76 -6.81
CA GLN A 297 -13.10 12.42 -7.55
C GLN A 297 -13.52 13.62 -8.41
N LEU A 298 -13.65 13.40 -9.71
CA LEU A 298 -14.12 14.42 -10.64
C LEU A 298 -15.65 14.35 -10.79
N ILE A 299 -16.31 15.48 -10.66
CA ILE A 299 -17.72 15.65 -11.02
C ILE A 299 -17.78 16.44 -12.34
N LYS A 300 -18.43 15.85 -13.35
CA LYS A 300 -18.67 16.46 -14.67
C LYS A 300 -20.15 16.73 -14.85
N ILE A 301 -20.50 17.96 -15.19
CA ILE A 301 -21.89 18.38 -15.42
C ILE A 301 -21.99 19.11 -16.76
N PRO A 302 -21.87 18.40 -17.90
CA PRO A 302 -22.05 19.01 -19.21
C PRO A 302 -23.51 19.48 -19.40
N GLY A 303 -23.69 20.54 -20.21
CA GLY A 303 -25.02 21.06 -20.58
C GLY A 303 -25.58 22.13 -19.64
N LEU A 304 -24.82 22.54 -18.62
CA LEU A 304 -25.13 23.75 -17.84
C LEU A 304 -25.18 25.00 -18.74
N LYS A 305 -26.05 25.94 -18.39
CA LYS A 305 -26.06 27.28 -19.01
C LYS A 305 -24.75 28.00 -18.67
N LYS A 306 -24.34 28.95 -19.51
CA LYS A 306 -23.16 29.78 -19.21
C LYS A 306 -23.37 30.51 -17.89
N GLY A 307 -22.40 30.39 -16.99
CA GLY A 307 -22.44 31.02 -15.68
C GLY A 307 -21.43 30.42 -14.72
N ILE A 308 -21.45 30.89 -13.48
CA ILE A 308 -20.68 30.38 -12.34
C ILE A 308 -21.64 29.66 -11.41
N TYR A 309 -21.24 28.47 -10.99
CA TYR A 309 -22.07 27.60 -10.16
C TYR A 309 -21.32 27.23 -8.89
N THR A 310 -22.06 27.24 -7.78
CA THR A 310 -21.58 26.78 -6.47
C THR A 310 -22.22 25.45 -6.15
N LEU A 311 -21.39 24.45 -5.83
CA LEU A 311 -21.81 23.16 -5.30
C LEU A 311 -21.84 23.24 -3.78
N THR A 312 -22.97 22.92 -3.17
CA THR A 312 -23.13 22.76 -1.73
C THR A 312 -23.52 21.33 -1.37
N ALA A 313 -23.21 20.92 -0.15
CA ALA A 313 -23.67 19.66 0.44
C ALA A 313 -24.07 19.91 1.89
N ASN A 314 -25.33 19.61 2.25
CA ASN A 314 -25.90 20.00 3.56
C ASN A 314 -25.67 21.49 3.89
N ASP A 315 -25.92 22.37 2.91
CA ASP A 315 -25.71 23.82 2.99
C ASP A 315 -24.25 24.31 3.14
N ASP A 316 -23.28 23.42 3.35
CA ASP A 316 -21.86 23.76 3.31
C ASP A 316 -21.38 23.93 1.87
N GLN A 317 -20.70 25.04 1.58
CA GLN A 317 -20.06 25.26 0.29
C GLN A 317 -18.90 24.28 0.08
N VAL A 318 -18.98 23.50 -1.00
CA VAL A 318 -17.91 22.59 -1.43
C VAL A 318 -17.00 23.31 -2.42
N ILE A 319 -17.54 23.77 -3.55
CA ILE A 319 -16.68 24.41 -4.58
C ILE A 319 -17.49 25.29 -5.52
N THR A 320 -16.85 26.35 -6.00
CA THR A 320 -17.40 27.26 -7.01
C THR A 320 -16.57 27.16 -8.27
N ALA A 321 -17.23 26.90 -9.41
CA ALA A 321 -16.58 26.78 -10.71
C ALA A 321 -17.51 27.24 -11.84
N SER A 322 -16.92 27.63 -12.97
CA SER A 322 -17.67 28.01 -14.16
C SER A 322 -18.32 26.79 -14.83
N ALA A 323 -19.38 27.02 -15.60
CA ALA A 323 -20.01 25.97 -16.42
C ALA A 323 -19.02 25.23 -17.34
N ALA A 324 -18.01 25.95 -17.86
CA ALA A 324 -16.94 25.35 -18.66
C ALA A 324 -16.07 24.39 -17.84
N GLN A 325 -15.70 24.76 -16.62
CA GLN A 325 -14.95 23.88 -15.72
C GLN A 325 -15.78 22.67 -15.28
N TRP A 326 -17.07 22.85 -14.98
CA TRP A 326 -17.97 21.73 -14.68
C TRP A 326 -18.12 20.76 -15.86
N LYS A 327 -18.08 21.26 -17.10
CA LYS A 327 -18.08 20.40 -18.30
C LYS A 327 -16.82 19.54 -18.38
N GLU A 328 -15.64 20.11 -18.16
CA GLU A 328 -14.36 19.38 -18.22
C GLU A 328 -14.19 18.43 -17.02
N GLY A 329 -14.66 18.87 -15.85
CA GLY A 329 -14.64 18.14 -14.59
C GLY A 329 -14.02 18.94 -13.46
N VAL A 330 -14.70 18.95 -12.32
CA VAL A 330 -14.25 19.64 -11.11
C VAL A 330 -13.87 18.60 -10.05
N ALA A 331 -12.67 18.74 -9.52
CA ALA A 331 -12.13 17.90 -8.46
C ALA A 331 -12.77 18.23 -7.11
N ILE A 332 -13.39 17.24 -6.48
CA ILE A 332 -13.89 17.35 -5.11
C ILE A 332 -12.82 16.81 -4.17
N ARG A 333 -12.32 17.67 -3.28
CA ARG A 333 -11.22 17.37 -2.34
C ARG A 333 -11.67 17.26 -0.88
N HIS A 334 -12.89 17.71 -0.58
CA HIS A 334 -13.43 17.84 0.78
C HIS A 334 -14.96 17.68 0.75
N GLY A 335 -15.55 17.53 1.93
CA GLY A 335 -16.98 17.26 2.11
C GLY A 335 -17.20 16.11 3.10
N ALA A 336 -18.46 15.76 3.37
CA ALA A 336 -18.74 14.83 4.47
C ALA A 336 -18.20 13.40 4.22
N SER A 337 -18.11 12.94 2.97
CA SER A 337 -17.47 11.65 2.64
C SER A 337 -15.98 11.64 2.95
N PHE A 338 -15.28 12.77 2.72
CA PHE A 338 -13.87 12.94 3.07
C PHE A 338 -13.67 13.04 4.59
N ASN A 339 -14.56 13.75 5.29
CA ASN A 339 -14.55 13.81 6.74
C ASN A 339 -14.78 12.41 7.36
N GLN A 340 -15.71 11.64 6.80
CA GLN A 340 -15.95 10.25 7.20
C GLN A 340 -14.73 9.36 6.93
N ALA A 341 -14.09 9.49 5.77
CA ALA A 341 -12.87 8.76 5.45
C ALA A 341 -11.70 9.11 6.40
N ALA A 342 -11.53 10.40 6.72
CA ALA A 342 -10.54 10.85 7.69
C ALA A 342 -10.83 10.30 9.10
N GLN A 343 -12.09 10.32 9.54
CA GLN A 343 -12.52 9.73 10.80
C GLN A 343 -12.25 8.23 10.85
N LEU A 344 -12.57 7.50 9.78
CA LEU A 344 -12.26 6.06 9.67
C LEU A 344 -10.77 5.80 9.80
N ARG A 345 -9.93 6.57 9.10
CA ARG A 345 -8.47 6.43 9.17
C ARG A 345 -7.93 6.70 10.57
N ASP A 346 -8.46 7.70 11.27
CA ASP A 346 -8.10 8.00 12.67
C ASP A 346 -8.47 6.86 13.63
N LEU A 347 -9.65 6.26 13.46
CA LEU A 347 -10.05 5.08 14.24
C LEU A 347 -9.12 3.89 13.97
N ILE A 348 -8.76 3.65 12.70
CA ILE A 348 -7.79 2.61 12.30
C ILE A 348 -6.44 2.83 12.96
N PHE A 349 -5.92 4.07 12.90
CA PHE A 349 -4.66 4.49 13.54
C PHE A 349 -4.69 4.18 15.04
N LYS A 350 -5.69 4.69 15.77
CA LYS A 350 -5.85 4.46 17.22
C LYS A 350 -5.88 2.97 17.55
N LYS A 351 -6.64 2.19 16.78
CA LYS A 351 -6.73 0.74 16.97
C LYS A 351 -5.40 0.04 16.75
N ASN A 352 -4.67 0.40 15.70
CA ASN A 352 -3.36 -0.18 15.40
C ASN A 352 -2.29 0.20 16.43
N GLN A 353 -2.34 1.43 16.95
CA GLN A 353 -1.45 1.86 18.02
C GLN A 353 -1.66 1.03 19.30
N LEU A 354 -2.91 0.80 19.70
CA LEU A 354 -3.23 -0.03 20.87
C LEU A 354 -2.84 -1.49 20.65
N PHE A 355 -3.09 -2.03 19.46
CA PHE A 355 -2.63 -3.37 19.12
C PHE A 355 -1.11 -3.48 19.19
N PHE A 356 -0.36 -2.50 18.66
CA PHE A 356 1.09 -2.47 18.74
C PHE A 356 1.59 -2.49 20.18
N GLN A 357 1.03 -1.63 21.03
CA GLN A 357 1.34 -1.63 22.46
C GLN A 357 1.04 -2.99 23.11
N GLN A 358 -0.04 -3.66 22.72
CA GLN A 358 -0.41 -4.97 23.25
C GLN A 358 0.56 -6.09 22.82
N TYR A 359 0.85 -6.21 21.52
CA TYR A 359 1.65 -7.33 21.00
C TYR A 359 3.17 -7.10 21.18
N ARG A 360 3.60 -5.84 21.15
CA ARG A 360 5.01 -5.40 21.31
C ARG A 360 5.08 -4.22 22.28
N PRO A 361 4.80 -4.44 23.58
CA PRO A 361 4.86 -3.40 24.58
C PRO A 361 6.29 -2.85 24.74
N GLN A 362 6.39 -1.59 25.15
CA GLN A 362 7.63 -1.07 25.72
C GLN A 362 8.03 -1.93 26.93
N ASN A 363 9.33 -2.12 27.14
CA ASN A 363 9.87 -3.01 28.19
C ASN A 363 9.36 -4.46 28.10
N ARG A 364 9.16 -4.98 26.87
CA ARG A 364 8.75 -6.37 26.61
C ARG A 364 9.53 -7.40 27.44
N THR A 365 10.83 -7.20 27.66
CA THR A 365 11.72 -8.05 28.48
C THR A 365 11.16 -8.32 29.88
N TYR A 366 10.58 -7.28 30.48
CA TYR A 366 10.11 -7.24 31.85
C TYR A 366 8.63 -7.59 31.97
N ILE A 367 7.84 -7.37 30.91
CA ILE A 367 6.40 -7.66 30.94
C ILE A 367 6.12 -9.07 30.43
N LEU A 368 6.70 -9.45 29.28
CA LEU A 368 6.41 -10.71 28.58
C LEU A 368 7.62 -11.66 28.53
N GLY A 369 8.83 -11.16 28.77
CA GLY A 369 10.07 -11.92 28.63
C GLY A 369 10.52 -12.62 29.91
N PHE A 370 11.79 -13.05 29.92
CA PHE A 370 12.40 -13.79 31.03
C PHE A 370 12.52 -12.99 32.35
N ARG A 371 12.31 -11.67 32.33
CA ARG A 371 12.22 -10.83 33.54
C ARG A 371 10.78 -10.53 33.96
N SER A 372 9.81 -11.32 33.48
CA SER A 372 8.39 -11.19 33.84
C SER A 372 8.11 -11.30 35.34
N HIS A 373 8.99 -11.91 36.13
CA HIS A 373 8.85 -11.91 37.58
C HIS A 373 8.91 -10.50 38.20
N GLU A 374 9.46 -9.50 37.51
CA GLU A 374 9.55 -8.11 37.99
C GLU A 374 8.33 -7.26 37.63
N GLN A 375 7.82 -7.39 36.40
CA GLN A 375 6.76 -6.52 35.87
C GLN A 375 5.62 -7.28 35.16
N GLY A 376 5.59 -8.61 35.25
CA GLY A 376 4.60 -9.48 34.59
C GLY A 376 3.17 -9.25 35.07
N ARG A 377 2.96 -8.60 36.22
CA ARG A 377 1.64 -8.11 36.63
C ARG A 377 0.97 -7.18 35.60
N HIS A 378 1.77 -6.50 34.76
CA HIS A 378 1.28 -5.60 33.72
C HIS A 378 0.75 -6.33 32.47
N VAL A 379 0.93 -7.65 32.36
CA VAL A 379 0.30 -8.47 31.31
C VAL A 379 -1.20 -8.27 31.28
N LYS A 380 -1.84 -8.19 32.45
CA LYS A 380 -3.28 -7.98 32.56
C LYS A 380 -3.72 -6.67 31.91
N GLY A 381 -2.95 -5.59 32.10
CA GLY A 381 -3.23 -4.31 31.46
C GLY A 381 -3.12 -4.37 29.93
N LEU A 382 -2.23 -5.19 29.37
CA LEU A 382 -2.16 -5.42 27.93
C LEU A 382 -3.37 -6.22 27.44
N GLU A 383 -3.84 -7.21 28.20
CA GLU A 383 -5.05 -7.97 27.87
C GLU A 383 -6.30 -7.09 27.89
N ASP A 384 -6.38 -6.15 28.83
CA ASP A 384 -7.52 -5.23 28.95
C ASP A 384 -7.64 -4.28 27.75
N LEU A 385 -6.53 -4.03 27.01
CA LEU A 385 -6.57 -3.31 25.74
C LEU A 385 -7.46 -4.00 24.69
N ASN A 386 -7.69 -5.31 24.78
CA ASN A 386 -8.60 -6.03 23.87
C ASN A 386 -10.00 -5.43 23.86
N ILE A 387 -10.49 -4.95 25.00
CA ILE A 387 -11.82 -4.35 25.12
C ILE A 387 -11.89 -3.06 24.29
N ILE A 388 -10.86 -2.23 24.39
CA ILE A 388 -10.78 -0.95 23.65
C ILE A 388 -10.57 -1.21 22.16
N ILE A 389 -9.71 -2.17 21.81
CA ILE A 389 -9.50 -2.60 20.42
C ILE A 389 -10.81 -3.08 19.80
N ALA A 390 -11.54 -3.96 20.48
CA ALA A 390 -12.83 -4.47 20.00
C ALA A 390 -13.87 -3.34 19.86
N TRP A 391 -13.90 -2.40 20.80
CA TRP A 391 -14.77 -1.23 20.70
C TRP A 391 -14.43 -0.35 19.48
N LEU A 392 -13.14 -0.08 19.24
CA LEU A 392 -12.68 0.66 18.06
C LEU A 392 -12.98 -0.09 16.76
N GLU A 393 -12.80 -1.41 16.71
CA GLU A 393 -13.19 -2.25 15.57
C GLU A 393 -14.70 -2.12 15.29
N GLY A 394 -15.53 -2.04 16.34
CA GLY A 394 -16.95 -1.73 16.21
C GLY A 394 -17.22 -0.34 15.62
N GLN A 395 -16.48 0.69 16.04
CA GLN A 395 -16.59 2.03 15.45
C GLN A 395 -16.16 2.04 13.97
N ILE A 396 -15.05 1.37 13.63
CA ILE A 396 -14.57 1.20 12.26
C ILE A 396 -15.66 0.53 11.40
N ALA A 397 -16.29 -0.53 11.91
CA ALA A 397 -17.37 -1.23 11.21
C ALA A 397 -18.57 -0.32 10.92
N LEU A 398 -18.93 0.58 11.84
CA LEU A 398 -20.00 1.56 11.63
C LEU A 398 -19.59 2.68 10.66
N THR A 399 -18.34 3.14 10.72
CA THR A 399 -17.86 4.29 9.93
C THR A 399 -17.49 3.93 8.49
N ARG A 400 -17.15 2.67 8.17
CA ARG A 400 -16.67 2.27 6.83
C ARG A 400 -17.73 2.27 5.72
N HIS A 401 -19.01 2.28 6.06
CA HIS A 401 -20.09 2.31 5.06
C HIS A 401 -20.23 3.71 4.46
N PRO A 402 -20.04 3.89 3.14
CA PRO A 402 -20.26 5.18 2.52
C PRO A 402 -21.72 5.61 2.70
N LYS A 403 -21.92 6.87 3.09
CA LYS A 403 -23.26 7.44 3.24
C LYS A 403 -23.64 8.20 1.98
N PRO A 404 -24.84 7.98 1.42
CA PRO A 404 -25.39 8.83 0.38
C PRO A 404 -25.37 10.30 0.79
N MET A 405 -25.01 11.18 -0.13
CA MET A 405 -24.98 12.62 0.10
C MET A 405 -25.76 13.36 -0.96
N VAL A 406 -26.61 14.30 -0.52
CA VAL A 406 -27.34 15.20 -1.41
C VAL A 406 -26.46 16.43 -1.68
N TYR A 407 -26.26 16.70 -2.95
CA TYR A 407 -25.54 17.86 -3.45
C TYR A 407 -26.52 18.79 -4.20
N GLN A 408 -26.30 20.09 -4.04
CA GLN A 408 -27.08 21.13 -4.71
C GLN A 408 -26.13 22.08 -5.44
N LEU A 409 -26.21 22.10 -6.77
CA LEU A 409 -25.47 23.00 -7.63
C LEU A 409 -26.35 24.19 -8.00
N THR A 410 -25.96 25.39 -7.59
CA THR A 410 -26.76 26.62 -7.79
C THR A 410 -26.01 27.62 -8.66
N LEU A 411 -26.69 28.18 -9.67
CA LEU A 411 -26.18 29.29 -10.47
C LEU A 411 -26.07 30.55 -9.60
N VAL A 412 -24.88 31.16 -9.53
CA VAL A 412 -24.61 32.35 -8.72
C VAL A 412 -24.27 33.59 -9.56
N LYS A 413 -23.82 33.43 -10.81
CA LYS A 413 -23.48 34.54 -11.71
C LYS A 413 -23.59 34.17 -13.17
#